data_AF-A0A1A8VJC5-F1
#
_entry.id   AF-A0A1A8VJC5-F1
#
_cell.length_a   1.000
_cell.length_b   1.000
_cell.length_c   1.000
_cell.angle_alpha   90.00
_cell.angle_beta   90.00
_cell.angle_gamma   90.00
#
_symmetry.space_group_name_H-M   'P 1'
#
loop_
_entity.id
_entity.type
_entity.pdbx_description
1 polymer ?
#
loop_
_entity_poly.entity_id
_entity_poly.type
_entity_poly.pdbx_seq_one_letter_code
_entity_poly.pdbx_strand_id
1 'polypeptide(L)'
;EGFNKECEFVERIHELGYNTYASRHHSTEQPLPAGAGSNNKRRASIRRQWYVSINGKGRPRRGFKTRSTDKASLFLPRVLDNKDHEMV
;
A
#
# COMPACT_ATOMS: atom_id res chain seq x y z
N GLU A 1 -23.36 2.19 -5.99
CA GLU A 1 -22.05 1.61 -5.65
C GLU A 1 -22.23 0.59 -4.55
N GLY A 2 -21.38 -0.45 -4.50
CA GLY A 2 -21.48 -1.51 -3.51
C GLY A 2 -20.10 -2.07 -3.19
N PHE A 3 -19.97 -2.62 -1.99
CA PHE A 3 -18.74 -3.27 -1.54
C PHE A 3 -18.39 -4.43 -2.48
N ASN A 4 -17.12 -4.49 -2.87
CA ASN A 4 -16.59 -5.58 -3.70
C ASN A 4 -15.15 -5.91 -3.27
N LYS A 5 -14.55 -6.93 -3.92
CA LYS A 5 -13.20 -7.41 -3.57
C LYS A 5 -12.13 -6.32 -3.66
N GLU A 6 -12.29 -5.33 -4.53
CA GLU A 6 -11.36 -4.19 -4.64
C GLU A 6 -11.38 -3.25 -3.44
N CYS A 7 -12.42 -3.33 -2.60
CA CYS A 7 -12.53 -2.61 -1.34
C CYS A 7 -11.77 -3.31 -0.19
N GLU A 8 -11.17 -4.48 -0.43
CA GLU A 8 -10.47 -5.24 0.58
C GLU A 8 -8.98 -4.88 0.67
N PHE A 9 -8.59 -4.37 1.84
CA PHE A 9 -7.21 -4.01 2.14
C PHE A 9 -6.65 -4.84 3.30
N VAL A 10 -5.35 -5.10 3.24
CA VAL A 10 -4.57 -5.67 4.34
C VAL A 10 -3.96 -4.52 5.12
N GLU A 11 -4.44 -4.35 6.36
CA GLU A 11 -3.87 -3.41 7.31
C GLU A 11 -2.60 -3.98 7.94
N ARG A 12 -1.57 -3.13 8.08
CA ARG A 12 -0.38 -3.43 8.89
C ARG A 12 0.02 -2.22 9.71
N ILE A 13 0.25 -2.46 11.00
CA ILE A 13 0.72 -1.47 11.96
C ILE A 13 2.18 -1.13 11.65
N HIS A 14 2.46 0.16 11.60
CA HIS A 14 3.78 0.76 11.56
C HIS A 14 4.03 1.52 12.88
N GLU A 15 5.22 2.06 13.00
CA GLU A 15 5.63 2.89 14.13
C GLU A 15 4.69 4.09 14.37
N LEU A 16 4.59 4.51 15.64
CA LEU A 16 3.85 5.70 16.07
C LEU A 16 2.34 5.68 15.75
N GLY A 17 1.75 4.48 15.63
CA GLY A 17 0.31 4.31 15.39
C GLY A 17 -0.13 4.54 13.94
N TYR A 18 0.81 4.77 13.02
CA TYR A 18 0.49 4.79 11.60
C TYR A 18 0.27 3.38 11.06
N ASN A 19 -0.68 3.24 10.15
CA ASN A 19 -0.96 2.00 9.43
C ASN A 19 -0.66 2.15 7.95
N THR A 20 -0.43 1.01 7.29
CA THR A 20 -0.43 0.88 5.83
C THR A 20 -1.58 0.00 5.40
N TYR A 21 -2.14 0.29 4.22
CA TYR A 21 -3.25 -0.47 3.64
C TYR A 21 -2.84 -0.95 2.25
N ALA A 22 -2.55 -2.25 2.13
CA ALA A 22 -2.20 -2.88 0.86
C ALA A 22 -3.44 -3.49 0.20
N SER A 23 -3.59 -3.40 -1.12
CA SER A 23 -4.63 -4.16 -1.82
C SER A 23 -4.43 -5.65 -1.57
N ARG A 24 -5.50 -6.37 -1.28
CA ARG A 24 -5.48 -7.84 -1.15
C ARG A 24 -5.27 -8.55 -2.48
N HIS A 25 -5.67 -7.92 -3.58
CA HIS A 25 -5.76 -8.55 -4.91
C HIS A 25 -4.70 -8.03 -5.89
N HIS A 26 -4.13 -6.84 -5.66
CA HIS A 26 -3.23 -6.19 -6.61
C HIS A 26 -1.77 -6.11 -6.16
N SER A 27 -0.88 -6.50 -7.08
CA SER A 27 0.58 -6.46 -6.89
C SER A 27 1.29 -6.48 -8.24
N THR A 28 2.52 -5.99 -8.30
CA THR A 28 3.42 -6.19 -9.44
C THR A 28 4.48 -7.24 -9.13
N GLU A 29 4.76 -8.12 -10.09
CA GLU A 29 5.95 -8.97 -10.04
C GLU A 29 7.15 -8.16 -10.50
N GLN A 30 8.21 -8.10 -9.69
CA GLN A 30 9.49 -7.53 -10.09
C GLN A 30 10.55 -8.62 -10.20
N PRO A 31 11.31 -8.65 -11.30
CA PRO A 31 12.49 -9.50 -11.41
C PRO A 31 13.48 -9.15 -10.30
N LEU A 32 14.09 -10.16 -9.66
CA LEU A 32 15.22 -9.91 -8.78
C LEU A 32 16.40 -9.31 -9.59
N PRO A 33 17.18 -8.39 -8.99
CA PRO A 33 18.35 -7.82 -9.64
C PRO A 33 19.34 -8.91 -10.05
N ALA A 34 19.85 -8.81 -11.28
CA ALA A 34 20.88 -9.68 -11.81
C ALA A 34 22.17 -9.49 -11.01
N GLY A 35 22.44 -10.39 -10.05
CA GLY A 35 23.57 -10.27 -9.13
C GLY A 35 23.37 -11.03 -7.81
N ALA A 36 22.12 -11.36 -7.46
CA ALA A 36 21.84 -12.36 -6.42
C ALA A 36 22.11 -13.76 -7.02
N GLY A 37 23.34 -14.24 -6.84
CA GLY A 37 23.87 -15.44 -7.50
C GLY A 37 22.95 -16.66 -7.38
N SER A 38 22.56 -17.21 -8.53
CA SER A 38 22.15 -18.60 -8.64
C SER A 38 22.30 -19.04 -10.10
N ASN A 39 23.40 -19.75 -10.38
CA ASN A 39 23.47 -20.60 -11.56
C ASN A 39 22.44 -21.71 -11.34
N ASN A 40 21.38 -21.69 -12.17
CA ASN A 40 20.34 -22.71 -12.33
C ASN A 40 18.93 -22.37 -11.74
N LYS A 41 17.91 -22.50 -12.60
CA LYS A 41 16.44 -22.58 -12.33
C LYS A 41 15.71 -21.32 -11.83
N ARG A 42 14.82 -20.81 -12.71
CA ARG A 42 13.74 -19.80 -12.48
C ARG A 42 14.18 -18.53 -11.74
N ARG A 43 14.32 -17.41 -12.47
CA ARG A 43 14.52 -16.08 -11.86
C ARG A 43 13.45 -15.87 -10.78
N ALA A 44 13.86 -15.87 -9.52
CA ALA A 44 12.93 -15.56 -8.44
C ALA A 44 12.43 -14.11 -8.63
N SER A 45 11.13 -13.91 -8.43
CA SER A 45 10.45 -12.62 -8.56
C SER A 45 9.94 -12.21 -7.20
N ILE A 46 10.15 -10.95 -6.82
CA ILE A 46 9.54 -10.41 -5.61
C ILE A 46 8.17 -9.83 -5.96
N ARG A 47 7.13 -10.25 -5.24
CA ARG A 47 5.78 -9.72 -5.41
C ARG A 47 5.66 -8.42 -4.62
N ARG A 48 5.59 -7.30 -5.33
CA ARG A 48 5.45 -5.97 -4.74
C ARG A 48 3.98 -5.60 -4.64
N GLN A 49 3.47 -5.57 -3.41
CA GLN A 49 2.09 -5.16 -3.12
C GLN A 49 1.84 -3.70 -3.46
N TRP A 50 0.59 -3.37 -3.77
CA TRP A 50 0.14 -1.99 -4.02
C TRP A 50 -0.49 -1.43 -2.76
N TYR A 51 -0.14 -0.20 -2.41
CA TYR A 51 -0.62 0.48 -1.20
C TYR A 51 -1.51 1.66 -1.55
N VAL A 52 -2.52 1.91 -0.71
CA VAL A 52 -3.22 3.20 -0.67
C VAL A 52 -2.17 4.27 -0.39
N SER A 53 -2.18 5.36 -1.17
CA SER A 53 -1.18 6.41 -1.01
C SER A 53 -1.65 7.74 -1.58
N ILE A 54 -1.40 8.82 -0.86
CA ILE A 54 -1.69 10.20 -1.24
C ILE A 54 -0.41 11.03 -1.24
N ASN A 55 -0.23 11.92 -2.21
CA ASN A 55 0.93 12.80 -2.24
C ASN A 55 0.76 14.03 -1.32
N GLY A 56 1.81 14.85 -1.19
CA GLY A 56 1.78 16.07 -0.35
C GLY A 56 0.79 17.16 -0.81
N LYS A 57 0.15 17.01 -1.97
CA LYS A 57 -0.95 17.88 -2.43
C LYS A 57 -2.33 17.22 -2.26
N GLY A 58 -2.41 16.08 -1.55
CA GLY A 58 -3.64 15.32 -1.34
C GLY A 58 -4.11 14.48 -2.53
N ARG A 59 -3.35 14.42 -3.64
CA ARG A 59 -3.77 13.65 -4.83
C ARG A 59 -3.45 12.16 -4.67
N PRO A 60 -4.36 11.24 -5.07
CA PRO A 60 -4.10 9.80 -5.06
C PRO A 60 -2.89 9.41 -5.93
N ARG A 61 -2.13 8.41 -5.50
CA ARG A 61 -1.03 7.81 -6.26
C ARG A 61 -1.43 6.46 -6.85
N ARG A 62 -0.88 6.12 -8.02
CA ARG A 62 -1.10 4.81 -8.68
C ARG A 62 -0.43 3.70 -7.87
N GLY A 63 -1.17 2.63 -7.57
CA GLY A 63 -0.73 1.53 -6.69
C GLY A 63 0.64 0.93 -7.02
N PHE A 64 0.93 0.61 -8.28
CA PHE A 64 2.23 0.04 -8.67
C PHE A 64 3.44 0.97 -8.47
N LYS A 65 3.23 2.25 -8.17
CA LYS A 65 4.29 3.23 -7.85
C LYS A 65 4.50 3.42 -6.34
N THR A 66 3.77 2.69 -5.49
CA THR A 66 3.79 2.86 -4.03
C THR A 66 4.66 1.82 -3.34
N ARG A 67 5.09 2.12 -2.12
CA ARG A 67 5.77 1.19 -1.20
C ARG A 67 5.20 1.37 0.22
N SER A 68 5.33 0.34 1.05
CA SER A 68 4.98 0.43 2.48
C SER A 68 5.84 1.46 3.23
N THR A 69 7.08 1.64 2.80
CA THR A 69 8.04 2.58 3.41
C THR A 69 7.85 4.03 2.97
N ASP A 70 6.99 4.29 1.97
CA ASP A 70 6.71 5.65 1.54
C ASP A 70 5.90 6.35 2.65
N LYS A 71 6.34 7.53 3.13
CA LYS A 71 5.53 8.34 4.07
C LYS A 71 4.12 8.63 3.54
N ALA A 72 4.00 8.76 2.21
CA ALA A 72 2.75 8.95 1.48
C ALA A 72 1.77 7.75 1.58
N SER A 73 2.21 6.60 2.12
CA SER A 73 1.39 5.40 2.32
C SER A 73 1.06 5.17 3.81
N LEU A 74 1.52 6.05 4.70
CA LEU A 74 1.29 5.97 6.14
C LEU A 74 0.04 6.79 6.48
N PHE A 75 -0.95 6.14 7.09
CA PHE A 75 -2.19 6.76 7.51
C PHE A 75 -2.40 6.54 9.00
N LEU A 76 -2.71 7.61 9.73
CA LEU A 76 -3.06 7.54 11.14
C LEU A 76 -4.60 7.52 11.25
N PRO A 77 -5.21 6.43 11.74
CA PRO A 77 -6.64 6.43 12.06
C PRO A 77 -6.93 7.50 13.13
N ARG A 78 -7.79 8.45 12.81
CA ARG A 78 -8.24 9.49 13.75
C ARG A 78 -9.69 9.23 14.10
N VAL A 79 -10.00 9.31 15.39
CA VAL A 79 -11.38 9.39 15.86
C VAL A 79 -11.89 10.79 15.52
N LEU A 80 -13.07 10.87 14.91
CA LEU A 80 -13.73 12.14 14.62
C LEU A 80 -14.63 12.50 15.80
N ASP A 81 -14.61 13.77 16.18
CA ASP A 81 -15.61 14.32 17.09
C ASP A 81 -16.91 14.57 16.34
N ASN A 82 -18.03 14.68 17.05
CA ASN A 82 -19.37 14.88 16.47
C ASN A 82 -19.45 16.07 15.48
N LYS A 83 -18.59 17.09 15.63
CA LYS A 83 -18.54 18.26 14.75
C LYS A 83 -17.80 18.01 13.43
N ASP A 84 -16.89 17.05 13.41
CA ASP A 84 -16.06 16.73 12.23
C ASP A 84 -16.70 15.65 11.35
N HIS A 85 -17.78 15.02 11.82
CA HIS A 85 -18.54 14.03 11.07
C HIS A 85 -19.19 14.58 9.79
N GLU A 86 -19.46 15.89 9.71
CA GLU A 86 -20.05 16.51 8.51
C GLU A 86 -19.04 16.70 7.37
N MET A 87 -17.74 16.53 7.63
CA MET A 87 -16.67 16.77 6.66
C MET A 87 -16.19 15.51 5.91
N VAL A 88 -16.89 14.38 6.07
CA VAL A 88 -16.48 13.05 5.55
C VAL A 88 -17.55 12.43 4.67
#